data_AF-A0A0L1IQ18-F1
#
_entry.id   AF-A0A0L1IQ18-F1
#
_cell.length_a   1.000
_cell.length_b   1.000
_cell.length_c   1.000
_cell.angle_alpha   90.00
_cell.angle_beta   90.00
_cell.angle_gamma   90.00
#
_symmetry.space_group_name_H-M   'P 1'
#
loop_
_entity.id
_entity.type
_entity.pdbx_description
1 polymer ?
#
loop_
_entity_poly.entity_id
_entity_poly.type
_entity_poly.pdbx_seq_one_letter_code
_entity_poly.pdbx_strand_id
1 'polypeptide(L)'
;MQSTRAMPASDTEQLPETQAPPPTTEEASQRQAWSSEGYGLPPTTTQLFTLSYLVFFAIFGTLARLGLQALTIYPGAPVGTGVLWANVGGSLLMGFFLEDKNLFREEWGSVNPNNNNTTGTDPSAESKRHKSVKKTIPLYIGLTTGFCGCFTSFSSFIRDIFLALSNDLSDPSAPNGGYSFMALVAVILTTVALSLSALIFGAHLALALDPVTPSFPFRFTRRFIDPLFIILGWGCWLGAVFLAIWPPDRHDNGPEFWRGRAVFAVVFAPLGCFLRYYVSLVLNARLPSFPLGTFAVNIFGTIILAMCYDLQHVDGIGASSLGSGASSSILTSCQVLAGVMDGFCGSATTISTWVAELNGLSRRRHAYFYGIISIGVALGFFVIITGSLRWTRGFVEPVCK
;
A
#
# COMPACT_ATOMS: atom_id res chain seq x y z
N MET A 1 33.29 20.64 -58.56
CA MET A 1 31.99 19.95 -58.52
C MET A 1 32.10 18.75 -57.59
N GLN A 2 31.53 18.84 -56.40
CA GLN A 2 31.06 17.78 -55.47
C GLN A 2 31.14 18.35 -54.06
N SER A 3 30.06 19.00 -53.65
CA SER A 3 29.79 19.35 -52.25
C SER A 3 28.96 18.21 -51.67
N THR A 4 29.54 17.46 -50.75
CA THR A 4 28.90 16.39 -49.99
C THR A 4 27.85 16.98 -49.07
N ARG A 5 26.58 16.77 -49.42
CA ARG A 5 25.42 17.14 -48.60
C ARG A 5 25.23 16.04 -47.55
N ALA A 6 25.56 16.32 -46.30
CA ALA A 6 25.22 15.45 -45.18
C ALA A 6 23.69 15.49 -44.98
N MET A 7 23.06 14.30 -44.97
CA MET A 7 21.66 14.15 -44.57
C MET A 7 21.54 14.29 -43.04
N PRO A 8 20.52 14.98 -42.51
CA PRO A 8 20.26 14.96 -41.08
C PRO A 8 19.73 13.58 -40.66
N ALA A 9 20.31 13.04 -39.60
CA ALA A 9 19.86 11.82 -38.96
C ALA A 9 18.44 12.02 -38.42
N SER A 10 17.58 11.03 -38.64
CA SER A 10 16.23 10.97 -38.11
C SER A 10 16.25 10.92 -36.59
N ASP A 11 15.68 11.95 -35.95
CA ASP A 11 15.36 11.95 -34.54
C ASP A 11 14.41 10.78 -34.25
N THR A 12 14.93 9.78 -33.54
CA THR A 12 14.12 8.70 -33.00
C THR A 12 13.43 9.27 -31.77
N GLU A 13 12.15 9.62 -31.87
CA GLU A 13 11.29 9.94 -30.72
C GLU A 13 11.33 8.75 -29.74
N GLN A 14 12.20 8.84 -28.73
CA GLN A 14 12.15 7.96 -27.58
C GLN A 14 10.92 8.37 -26.76
N LEU A 15 9.91 7.50 -26.74
CA LEU A 15 8.80 7.60 -25.78
C LEU A 15 9.39 7.78 -24.38
N PRO A 16 8.97 8.80 -23.60
CA PRO A 16 9.51 9.02 -22.27
C PRO A 16 9.13 7.81 -21.41
N GLU A 17 10.14 7.02 -21.03
CA GLU A 17 10.00 5.97 -20.03
C GLU A 17 9.34 6.61 -18.79
N THR A 18 8.24 6.04 -18.30
CA THR A 18 7.47 6.55 -17.15
C THR A 18 8.33 6.47 -15.88
N GLN A 19 9.28 7.38 -15.74
CA GLN A 19 10.13 7.54 -14.56
C GLN A 19 9.43 8.52 -13.62
N ALA A 20 8.98 8.01 -12.48
CA ALA A 20 8.66 8.88 -11.36
C ALA A 20 9.97 9.54 -10.89
N PRO A 21 10.04 10.88 -10.76
CA PRO A 21 11.28 11.54 -10.35
C PRO A 21 11.64 11.14 -8.91
N PRO A 22 12.94 11.01 -8.59
CA PRO A 22 13.39 10.62 -7.25
C PRO A 22 12.98 11.68 -6.21
N PRO A 23 12.69 11.30 -4.96
CA PRO A 23 12.41 12.25 -3.89
C PRO A 23 13.72 12.98 -3.54
N THR A 24 13.91 14.20 -4.05
CA THR A 24 15.07 15.04 -3.73
C THR A 24 14.76 15.99 -2.58
N THR A 25 15.82 16.38 -1.85
CA THR A 25 15.81 17.22 -0.65
C THR A 25 15.10 18.58 -0.82
N GLU A 26 14.95 19.07 -2.06
CA GLU A 26 14.18 20.29 -2.40
C GLU A 26 12.66 20.15 -2.15
N GLU A 27 12.12 18.92 -2.14
CA GLU A 27 10.69 18.68 -1.88
C GLU A 27 10.27 19.02 -0.43
N ALA A 28 11.21 19.05 0.52
CA ALA A 28 10.94 19.35 1.93
C ALA A 28 10.96 20.86 2.22
N SER A 29 11.85 21.62 1.59
CA SER A 29 11.90 23.09 1.71
C SER A 29 10.73 23.76 1.00
N GLN A 30 10.30 23.21 -0.14
CA GLN A 30 9.10 23.69 -0.87
C GLN A 30 7.79 23.45 -0.10
N ARG A 31 7.68 22.39 0.73
CA ARG A 31 6.51 22.17 1.61
C ARG A 31 6.30 23.27 2.64
N GLN A 32 7.37 23.89 3.13
CA GLN A 32 7.28 25.00 4.08
C GLN A 32 6.98 26.33 3.36
N ALA A 33 7.60 26.56 2.20
CA ALA A 33 7.54 27.85 1.51
C ALA A 33 6.20 28.18 0.83
N TRP A 34 5.38 27.19 0.45
CA TRP A 34 4.11 27.44 -0.26
C TRP A 34 2.86 27.52 0.63
N SER A 35 3.02 27.39 1.95
CA SER A 35 1.91 27.59 2.88
C SER A 35 1.46 29.06 2.99
N SER A 36 2.12 30.01 2.31
CA SER A 36 1.92 31.46 2.50
C SER A 36 1.35 32.24 1.32
N GLU A 37 1.18 31.69 0.12
CA GLU A 37 0.68 32.47 -1.03
C GLU A 37 -0.52 31.80 -1.72
N GLY A 38 -1.71 32.11 -1.22
CA GLY A 38 -2.99 31.82 -1.90
C GLY A 38 -4.01 31.07 -1.04
N TYR A 39 -4.86 31.79 -0.32
CA TYR A 39 -6.06 31.27 0.38
C TYR A 39 -5.83 30.00 1.24
N GLY A 40 -4.76 29.97 2.03
CA GLY A 40 -4.41 28.86 2.91
C GLY A 40 -5.27 28.82 4.19
N LEU A 41 -5.89 27.68 4.47
CA LEU A 41 -6.38 27.37 5.82
C LEU A 41 -5.19 27.27 6.79
N PRO A 42 -5.40 27.40 8.11
CA PRO A 42 -4.35 27.15 9.09
C PRO A 42 -3.73 25.76 8.87
N PRO A 43 -2.40 25.60 9.05
CA PRO A 43 -1.71 24.33 8.82
C PRO A 43 -2.30 23.16 9.62
N THR A 44 -2.86 23.46 10.80
CA THR A 44 -3.58 22.49 11.66
C THR A 44 -4.85 21.95 11.00
N THR A 45 -5.56 22.76 10.21
CA THR A 45 -6.80 22.33 9.53
C THR A 45 -6.49 21.41 8.36
N THR A 46 -5.48 21.75 7.56
CA THR A 46 -5.00 20.90 6.46
C THR A 46 -4.48 19.55 6.99
N GLN A 47 -3.82 19.57 8.15
CA GLN A 47 -3.38 18.36 8.83
C GLN A 47 -4.59 17.51 9.28
N LEU A 48 -5.61 18.13 9.88
CA LEU A 48 -6.83 17.44 10.28
C LEU A 48 -7.54 16.77 9.10
N PHE A 49 -7.66 17.46 7.97
CA PHE A 49 -8.23 16.89 6.75
C PHE A 49 -7.39 15.71 6.24
N THR A 50 -6.07 15.87 6.17
CA THR A 50 -5.16 14.79 5.76
C THR A 50 -5.34 13.55 6.63
N LEU A 51 -5.37 13.71 7.95
CA LEU A 51 -5.57 12.59 8.86
C LEU A 51 -6.95 11.96 8.69
N SER A 52 -7.99 12.76 8.46
CA SER A 52 -9.36 12.26 8.27
C SER A 52 -9.49 11.44 6.97
N TYR A 53 -8.87 11.91 5.88
CA TYR A 53 -8.76 11.15 4.64
C TYR A 53 -7.97 9.85 4.83
N LEU A 54 -6.83 9.90 5.53
CA LEU A 54 -6.03 8.71 5.82
C LEU A 54 -6.84 7.67 6.59
N VAL A 55 -7.58 8.06 7.64
CA VAL A 55 -8.45 7.14 8.40
C VAL A 55 -9.49 6.51 7.47
N PHE A 56 -10.27 7.32 6.77
CA PHE A 56 -11.35 6.83 5.91
C PHE A 56 -10.82 5.87 4.85
N PHE A 57 -9.79 6.28 4.11
CA PHE A 57 -9.26 5.47 3.02
C PHE A 57 -8.44 4.26 3.51
N ALA A 58 -7.85 4.30 4.71
CA ALA A 58 -7.23 3.12 5.31
C ALA A 58 -8.26 2.02 5.62
N ILE A 59 -9.43 2.41 6.13
CA ILE A 59 -10.56 1.50 6.38
C ILE A 59 -11.03 0.87 5.05
N PHE A 60 -11.32 1.70 4.05
CA PHE A 60 -11.82 1.22 2.76
C PHE A 60 -10.77 0.40 1.99
N GLY A 61 -9.49 0.79 2.03
CA GLY A 61 -8.41 0.02 1.43
C GLY A 61 -8.26 -1.35 2.08
N THR A 62 -8.32 -1.42 3.42
CA THR A 62 -8.25 -2.69 4.15
C THR A 62 -9.45 -3.59 3.86
N LEU A 63 -10.67 -3.03 3.83
CA LEU A 63 -11.88 -3.78 3.48
C LEU A 63 -11.84 -4.28 2.03
N ALA A 64 -11.37 -3.46 1.10
CA ALA A 64 -11.18 -3.87 -0.30
C ALA A 64 -10.16 -5.01 -0.41
N ARG A 65 -9.07 -4.96 0.37
CA ARG A 65 -8.06 -6.03 0.42
C ARG A 65 -8.66 -7.33 0.92
N LEU A 66 -9.34 -7.29 2.07
CA LEU A 66 -9.98 -8.46 2.67
C LEU A 66 -11.08 -9.05 1.77
N GLY A 67 -11.92 -8.18 1.19
CA GLY A 67 -12.96 -8.61 0.26
C GLY A 67 -12.38 -9.27 -0.99
N LEU A 68 -11.34 -8.68 -1.60
CA LEU A 68 -10.72 -9.25 -2.78
C LEU A 68 -9.97 -10.55 -2.48
N GLN A 69 -9.33 -10.66 -1.31
CA GLN A 69 -8.75 -11.93 -0.84
C GLN A 69 -9.83 -13.01 -0.70
N ALA A 70 -10.99 -12.68 -0.12
CA ALA A 70 -12.09 -13.63 0.01
C ALA A 70 -12.67 -14.07 -1.34
N LEU A 71 -12.80 -13.14 -2.32
CA LEU A 71 -13.33 -13.45 -3.65
C LEU A 71 -12.39 -14.29 -4.52
N THR A 72 -11.11 -14.33 -4.19
CA THR A 72 -10.06 -14.99 -5.00
C THR A 72 -9.68 -16.37 -4.47
N ILE A 73 -10.40 -16.85 -3.44
CA ILE A 73 -10.30 -18.22 -2.93
C ILE A 73 -11.41 -19.05 -3.57
N TYR A 74 -11.06 -19.80 -4.61
CA TYR A 74 -11.97 -20.74 -5.28
C TYR A 74 -11.23 -21.99 -5.80
N PRO A 75 -11.91 -23.13 -5.96
CA PRO A 75 -11.29 -24.35 -6.48
C PRO A 75 -10.69 -24.13 -7.87
N GLY A 76 -9.41 -24.49 -8.05
CA GLY A 76 -8.72 -24.31 -9.33
C GLY A 76 -8.24 -22.87 -9.60
N ALA A 77 -8.17 -22.00 -8.58
CA ALA A 77 -7.57 -20.69 -8.73
C ALA A 77 -6.14 -20.80 -9.27
N PRO A 78 -5.78 -20.08 -10.36
CA PRO A 78 -4.46 -20.19 -10.98
C PRO A 78 -3.33 -19.65 -10.09
N VAL A 79 -3.68 -18.81 -9.10
CA VAL A 79 -2.76 -18.31 -8.09
C VAL A 79 -3.43 -18.48 -6.72
N GLY A 80 -2.79 -19.25 -5.83
CA GLY A 80 -3.33 -19.55 -4.50
C GLY A 80 -3.20 -18.41 -3.48
N THR A 81 -2.58 -17.28 -3.84
CA THR A 81 -2.34 -16.14 -2.95
C THR A 81 -3.31 -15.00 -3.24
N GLY A 82 -4.43 -14.94 -2.51
CA GLY A 82 -5.46 -13.92 -2.75
C GLY A 82 -4.95 -12.47 -2.61
N VAL A 83 -3.87 -12.25 -1.84
CA VAL A 83 -3.26 -10.92 -1.69
C VAL A 83 -2.64 -10.39 -2.99
N LEU A 84 -2.29 -11.26 -3.94
CA LEU A 84 -1.73 -10.87 -5.23
C LEU A 84 -2.66 -9.89 -5.94
N TRP A 85 -3.95 -10.20 -6.00
CA TRP A 85 -4.94 -9.36 -6.69
C TRP A 85 -5.12 -8.00 -6.03
N ALA A 86 -5.05 -7.94 -4.70
CA ALA A 86 -5.07 -6.68 -3.96
C ALA A 86 -3.81 -5.85 -4.22
N ASN A 87 -2.63 -6.50 -4.27
CA ASN A 87 -1.36 -5.86 -4.62
C ASN A 87 -1.36 -5.31 -6.06
N VAL A 88 -1.90 -6.06 -7.01
CA VAL A 88 -2.09 -5.64 -8.41
C VAL A 88 -3.05 -4.45 -8.49
N GLY A 89 -4.23 -4.55 -7.87
CA GLY A 89 -5.25 -3.50 -7.88
C GLY A 89 -4.75 -2.19 -7.25
N GLY A 90 -4.11 -2.27 -6.08
CA GLY A 90 -3.54 -1.09 -5.43
C GLY A 90 -2.37 -0.48 -6.18
N SER A 91 -1.54 -1.29 -6.85
CA SER A 91 -0.45 -0.80 -7.71
C SER A 91 -0.97 -0.13 -8.98
N LEU A 92 -2.02 -0.66 -9.59
CA LEU A 92 -2.71 -0.03 -10.73
C LEU A 92 -3.24 1.35 -10.36
N LEU A 93 -3.99 1.44 -9.27
CA LEU A 93 -4.55 2.72 -8.81
C LEU A 93 -3.44 3.69 -8.42
N MET A 94 -2.36 3.22 -7.78
CA MET A 94 -1.19 4.04 -7.49
C MET A 94 -0.56 4.61 -8.77
N GLY A 95 -0.38 3.78 -9.80
CA GLY A 95 0.16 4.20 -11.10
C GLY A 95 -0.72 5.24 -11.77
N PHE A 96 -2.04 5.03 -11.74
CA PHE A 96 -3.03 5.98 -12.25
C PHE A 96 -2.92 7.34 -11.53
N PHE A 97 -2.92 7.34 -10.20
CA PHE A 97 -2.82 8.57 -9.43
C PHE A 97 -1.45 9.25 -9.57
N LEU A 98 -0.35 8.51 -9.79
CA LEU A 98 0.97 9.12 -9.98
C LEU A 98 1.08 9.87 -11.32
N GLU A 99 0.44 9.37 -12.38
CA GLU A 99 0.57 9.95 -13.72
C GLU A 99 -0.56 10.95 -14.07
N ASP A 100 -1.74 10.83 -13.47
CA ASP A 100 -2.86 11.73 -13.72
C ASP A 100 -2.50 13.22 -13.51
N LYS A 101 -3.00 14.09 -14.39
CA LYS A 101 -2.78 15.55 -14.31
C LYS A 101 -4.07 16.34 -14.21
N ASN A 102 -5.25 15.74 -14.34
CA ASN A 102 -6.49 16.50 -14.46
C ASN A 102 -7.31 16.52 -13.17
N LEU A 103 -7.22 15.46 -12.36
CA LEU A 103 -8.10 15.28 -11.19
C LEU A 103 -7.97 16.42 -10.17
N PHE A 104 -6.76 16.96 -10.00
CA PHE A 104 -6.44 17.99 -9.01
C PHE A 104 -6.08 19.35 -9.63
N ARG A 105 -6.49 19.59 -10.88
CA ARG A 105 -6.07 20.77 -11.67
C ARG A 105 -6.35 22.12 -11.02
N GLU A 106 -7.50 22.26 -10.37
CA GLU A 106 -7.93 23.52 -9.77
C GLU A 106 -7.29 23.83 -8.42
N GLU A 107 -6.78 22.80 -7.74
CA GLU A 107 -6.15 22.92 -6.42
C GLU A 107 -4.71 23.48 -6.51
N TRP A 108 -4.17 23.58 -7.72
CA TRP A 108 -2.82 24.07 -8.00
C TRP A 108 -2.71 25.59 -8.18
N GLY A 109 -3.84 26.31 -8.17
CA GLY A 109 -3.88 27.76 -8.39
C GLY A 109 -3.75 28.14 -9.87
N SER A 110 -4.43 29.21 -10.29
CA SER A 110 -4.27 29.75 -11.65
C SER A 110 -2.86 30.30 -11.82
N VAL A 111 -2.14 29.85 -12.85
CA VAL A 111 -0.94 30.54 -13.32
C VAL A 111 -1.34 32.00 -13.56
N ASN A 112 -0.62 32.94 -12.93
CA ASN A 112 -0.90 34.36 -13.02
C ASN A 112 -0.50 34.84 -14.43
N PRO A 113 -1.43 35.24 -15.31
CA PRO A 113 -1.12 35.56 -16.71
C PRO A 113 -0.29 36.84 -16.88
N ASN A 114 -0.02 37.59 -15.81
CA ASN A 114 0.74 38.85 -15.84
C ASN A 114 2.26 38.71 -15.68
N ASN A 115 2.80 37.50 -15.50
CA ASN A 115 4.26 37.28 -15.49
C ASN A 115 4.77 37.04 -16.90
N ASN A 116 4.86 38.11 -17.71
CA ASN A 116 5.44 38.10 -19.07
C ASN A 116 6.97 37.88 -19.12
N ASN A 117 7.56 37.27 -18.09
CA ASN A 117 9.00 37.00 -17.99
C ASN A 117 9.31 35.50 -17.95
N THR A 118 8.69 34.69 -18.81
CA THR A 118 9.10 33.29 -19.01
C THR A 118 9.49 33.04 -20.46
N THR A 119 10.62 33.63 -20.84
CA THR A 119 11.48 33.03 -21.86
C THR A 119 12.04 31.73 -21.29
N GLY A 120 11.56 30.58 -21.77
CA GLY A 120 12.26 29.29 -21.64
C GLY A 120 12.15 28.57 -20.31
N THR A 121 10.96 28.43 -19.71
CA THR A 121 10.75 27.40 -18.69
C THR A 121 10.76 26.02 -19.37
N ASP A 122 11.77 25.21 -19.06
CA ASP A 122 11.90 23.83 -19.52
C ASP A 122 10.63 23.02 -19.13
N PRO A 123 9.90 22.40 -20.07
CA PRO A 123 8.69 21.62 -19.79
C PRO A 123 8.90 20.54 -18.72
N SER A 124 10.15 20.07 -18.58
CA SER A 124 10.53 19.09 -17.57
C SER A 124 10.52 19.66 -16.14
N ALA A 125 10.85 20.95 -15.96
CA ALA A 125 10.89 21.61 -14.67
C ALA A 125 9.48 21.94 -14.16
N GLU A 126 8.58 22.34 -15.05
CA GLU A 126 7.17 22.60 -14.72
C GLU A 126 6.44 21.31 -14.32
N SER A 127 6.64 20.22 -15.07
CA SER A 127 6.10 18.89 -14.72
C SER A 127 6.59 18.39 -13.36
N LYS A 128 7.86 18.61 -13.01
CA LYS A 128 8.40 18.28 -11.68
C LYS A 128 7.74 19.09 -10.57
N ARG A 129 7.51 20.39 -10.79
CA ARG A 129 6.83 21.27 -9.83
C ARG A 129 5.36 20.85 -9.63
N HIS A 130 4.67 20.46 -10.69
CA HIS A 130 3.30 19.96 -10.61
C HIS A 130 3.22 18.66 -9.79
N LYS A 131 4.18 17.74 -9.99
CA LYS A 131 4.25 16.49 -9.22
C LYS A 131 4.56 16.71 -7.74
N SER A 132 5.36 17.72 -7.36
CA SER A 132 5.66 17.99 -5.94
C SER A 132 4.49 18.60 -5.17
N VAL A 133 3.73 19.50 -5.80
CA VAL A 133 2.52 20.10 -5.20
C VAL A 133 1.40 19.07 -5.07
N LYS A 134 1.22 18.18 -6.05
CA LYS A 134 0.22 17.10 -5.98
C LYS A 134 0.36 16.26 -4.71
N LYS A 135 1.60 15.97 -4.29
CA LYS A 135 1.90 15.16 -3.10
C LYS A 135 1.49 15.82 -1.77
N THR A 136 1.16 17.11 -1.74
CA THR A 136 0.76 17.82 -0.52
C THR A 136 -0.76 17.92 -0.34
N ILE A 137 -1.52 17.52 -1.35
CA ILE A 137 -2.99 17.59 -1.34
C ILE A 137 -3.56 16.51 -0.41
N PRO A 138 -4.40 16.88 0.59
CA PRO A 138 -4.96 15.92 1.55
C PRO A 138 -5.68 14.73 0.90
N LEU A 139 -6.51 15.00 -0.12
CA LEU A 139 -7.26 13.97 -0.84
C LEU A 139 -6.32 13.03 -1.63
N TYR A 140 -5.28 13.58 -2.27
CA TYR A 140 -4.26 12.78 -2.94
C TYR A 140 -3.51 11.86 -1.97
N ILE A 141 -3.12 12.39 -0.80
CA ILE A 141 -2.51 11.61 0.28
C ILE A 141 -3.46 10.51 0.74
N GLY A 142 -4.76 10.82 0.90
CA GLY A 142 -5.80 9.85 1.22
C GLY A 142 -5.92 8.71 0.21
N LEU A 143 -5.98 9.01 -1.08
CA LEU A 143 -6.12 8.01 -2.14
C LEU A 143 -4.85 7.16 -2.31
N THR A 144 -3.68 7.79 -2.32
CA THR A 144 -2.42 7.08 -2.53
C THR A 144 -1.92 6.40 -1.27
N THR A 145 -1.69 7.16 -0.20
CA THR A 145 -1.18 6.64 1.05
C THR A 145 -2.26 5.88 1.79
N GLY A 146 -3.48 6.42 1.94
CA GLY A 146 -4.57 5.71 2.62
C GLY A 146 -5.04 4.48 1.83
N PHE A 147 -5.73 4.70 0.69
CA PHE A 147 -6.44 3.63 0.00
C PHE A 147 -5.48 2.64 -0.68
N CYS A 148 -4.69 3.08 -1.66
CA CYS A 148 -3.79 2.17 -2.39
C CYS A 148 -2.80 1.49 -1.43
N GLY A 149 -2.24 2.28 -0.50
CA GLY A 149 -1.33 1.77 0.53
C GLY A 149 -1.92 0.64 1.35
N CYS A 150 -3.11 0.83 1.94
CA CYS A 150 -3.79 -0.17 2.78
C CYS A 150 -4.50 -1.29 1.99
N PHE A 151 -4.77 -1.05 0.70
CA PHE A 151 -5.30 -2.05 -0.22
C PHE A 151 -4.22 -3.09 -0.58
N THR A 152 -2.97 -2.66 -0.68
CA THR A 152 -1.82 -3.57 -0.81
C THR A 152 -1.29 -4.02 0.56
N SER A 153 -0.54 -5.12 0.61
CA SER A 153 0.17 -5.54 1.84
C SER A 153 1.46 -6.27 1.50
N PHE A 154 2.59 -5.70 1.92
CA PHE A 154 3.90 -6.34 1.78
C PHE A 154 4.09 -7.46 2.81
N SER A 155 3.65 -7.26 4.06
CA SER A 155 3.77 -8.27 5.10
C SER A 155 2.97 -9.55 4.80
N SER A 156 1.76 -9.43 4.25
CA SER A 156 0.98 -10.59 3.79
C SER A 156 1.64 -11.30 2.61
N PHE A 157 2.27 -10.55 1.70
CA PHE A 157 3.08 -11.12 0.62
C PHE A 157 4.26 -11.94 1.16
N ILE A 158 4.99 -11.45 2.17
CA ILE A 158 6.09 -12.20 2.79
C ILE A 158 5.58 -13.45 3.52
N ARG A 159 4.43 -13.37 4.20
CA ARG A 159 3.78 -14.56 4.78
C ARG A 159 3.53 -15.62 3.72
N ASP A 160 2.97 -15.24 2.57
CA ASP A 160 2.66 -16.19 1.50
C ASP A 160 3.94 -16.80 0.88
N ILE A 161 5.04 -16.04 0.81
CA ILE A 161 6.36 -16.58 0.43
C ILE A 161 6.84 -17.61 1.45
N PHE A 162 6.70 -17.32 2.75
CA PHE A 162 7.08 -18.26 3.81
C PHE A 162 6.25 -19.54 3.76
N LEU A 163 4.93 -19.45 3.54
CA LEU A 163 4.06 -20.63 3.41
C LEU A 163 4.41 -21.45 2.16
N ALA A 164 4.80 -20.80 1.06
CA ALA A 164 5.35 -21.49 -0.11
C ALA A 164 6.65 -22.23 0.20
N LEU A 165 7.52 -21.62 1.02
CA LEU A 165 8.78 -22.21 1.48
C LEU A 165 8.54 -23.41 2.40
N SER A 166 7.57 -23.34 3.30
CA SER A 166 7.28 -24.38 4.30
C SER A 166 6.37 -25.51 3.80
N ASN A 167 5.95 -25.46 2.52
CA ASN A 167 4.95 -26.36 1.92
C ASN A 167 3.57 -26.30 2.58
N ASP A 168 3.18 -25.14 3.10
CA ASP A 168 1.87 -24.93 3.75
C ASP A 168 0.96 -24.02 2.91
N LEU A 169 1.19 -23.92 1.59
CA LEU A 169 0.19 -23.39 0.66
C LEU A 169 -0.97 -24.40 0.54
N SER A 170 -2.19 -23.90 0.32
CA SER A 170 -3.46 -24.66 0.37
C SER A 170 -3.64 -25.81 -0.65
N ASP A 171 -2.58 -26.33 -1.27
CA ASP A 171 -2.62 -27.48 -2.19
C ASP A 171 -1.94 -28.72 -1.58
N PRO A 172 -2.69 -29.77 -1.22
CA PRO A 172 -2.17 -30.98 -0.57
C PRO A 172 -1.36 -31.93 -1.48
N SER A 173 -1.08 -31.53 -2.74
CA SER A 173 -0.54 -32.43 -3.77
C SER A 173 0.99 -32.36 -3.97
N ALA A 174 1.73 -31.50 -3.25
CA ALA A 174 3.12 -31.20 -3.58
C ALA A 174 4.15 -32.16 -2.91
N PRO A 175 5.05 -32.82 -3.68
CA PRO A 175 6.15 -33.62 -3.14
C PRO A 175 7.32 -32.76 -2.61
N ASN A 176 8.05 -33.30 -1.64
CA ASN A 176 9.10 -32.62 -0.86
C ASN A 176 10.30 -32.06 -1.66
N GLY A 177 10.82 -30.93 -1.19
CA GLY A 177 12.24 -30.54 -1.29
C GLY A 177 12.59 -29.53 -2.40
N GLY A 178 12.33 -29.86 -3.67
CA GLY A 178 12.69 -29.02 -4.83
C GLY A 178 11.56 -28.11 -5.32
N TYR A 179 10.30 -28.55 -5.20
CA TYR A 179 9.13 -27.80 -5.63
C TYR A 179 8.83 -26.59 -4.73
N SER A 180 9.20 -26.64 -3.45
CA SER A 180 9.05 -25.53 -2.48
C SER A 180 9.85 -24.29 -2.90
N PHE A 181 11.05 -24.49 -3.47
CA PHE A 181 11.86 -23.39 -3.99
C PHE A 181 11.22 -22.75 -5.23
N MET A 182 10.73 -23.58 -6.16
CA MET A 182 10.04 -23.07 -7.35
C MET A 182 8.74 -22.35 -7.00
N ALA A 183 8.00 -22.82 -5.99
CA ALA A 183 6.81 -22.14 -5.47
C ALA A 183 7.17 -20.78 -4.84
N LEU A 184 8.22 -20.72 -4.01
CA LEU A 184 8.75 -19.47 -3.46
C LEU A 184 9.11 -18.47 -4.57
N VAL A 185 9.87 -18.92 -5.56
CA VAL A 185 10.30 -18.06 -6.68
C VAL A 185 9.10 -17.62 -7.50
N ALA A 186 8.12 -18.50 -7.72
CA ALA A 186 6.89 -18.17 -8.42
C ALA A 186 6.09 -17.08 -7.69
N VAL A 187 5.89 -17.18 -6.37
CA VAL A 187 5.17 -16.16 -5.60
C VAL A 187 5.89 -14.80 -5.66
N ILE A 188 7.23 -14.80 -5.54
CA ILE A 188 8.05 -13.58 -5.66
C ILE A 188 7.90 -12.97 -7.05
N LEU A 189 8.17 -13.74 -8.11
CA LEU A 189 8.18 -13.24 -9.48
C LEU A 189 6.79 -12.76 -9.91
N THR A 190 5.74 -13.54 -9.64
CA THR A 190 4.37 -13.16 -10.01
C THR A 190 3.93 -11.91 -9.28
N THR A 191 4.17 -11.79 -7.97
CA THR A 191 3.76 -10.60 -7.21
C THR A 191 4.51 -9.36 -7.66
N VAL A 192 5.83 -9.44 -7.77
CA VAL A 192 6.66 -8.29 -8.16
C VAL A 192 6.39 -7.88 -9.61
N ALA A 193 6.37 -8.83 -10.55
CA ALA A 193 6.16 -8.54 -11.96
C ALA A 193 4.75 -7.98 -12.21
N LEU A 194 3.70 -8.64 -11.70
CA LEU A 194 2.32 -8.17 -11.92
C LEU A 194 2.06 -6.83 -11.25
N SER A 195 2.63 -6.57 -10.06
CA SER A 195 2.47 -5.26 -9.39
C SER A 195 3.19 -4.14 -10.15
N LEU A 196 4.39 -4.39 -10.71
CA LEU A 196 5.09 -3.43 -11.57
C LEU A 196 4.36 -3.20 -12.89
N SER A 197 3.90 -4.26 -13.56
CA SER A 197 3.10 -4.15 -14.78
C SER A 197 1.79 -3.40 -14.52
N ALA A 198 1.13 -3.65 -13.40
CA ALA A 198 -0.08 -2.95 -12.99
C ALA A 198 0.18 -1.46 -12.75
N LEU A 199 1.28 -1.10 -12.09
CA LEU A 199 1.70 0.28 -11.89
C LEU A 199 1.87 1.02 -13.24
N ILE A 200 2.61 0.42 -14.18
CA ILE A 200 2.83 0.99 -15.51
C ILE A 200 1.50 1.10 -16.28
N PHE A 201 0.69 0.05 -16.23
CA PHE A 201 -0.63 0.04 -16.87
C PHE A 201 -1.55 1.13 -16.30
N GLY A 202 -1.53 1.34 -14.98
CA GLY A 202 -2.26 2.42 -14.32
C GLY A 202 -1.85 3.79 -14.84
N ALA A 203 -0.55 4.02 -15.03
CA ALA A 203 -0.05 5.28 -15.61
C ALA A 203 -0.52 5.45 -17.07
N HIS A 204 -0.48 4.40 -17.89
CA HIS A 204 -1.01 4.44 -19.25
C HIS A 204 -2.52 4.70 -19.27
N LEU A 205 -3.25 4.11 -18.33
CA LEU A 205 -4.68 4.33 -18.19
C LEU A 205 -5.01 5.79 -17.83
N ALA A 206 -4.19 6.43 -16.99
CA ALA A 206 -4.34 7.85 -16.68
C ALA A 206 -4.17 8.72 -17.93
N LEU A 207 -3.18 8.43 -18.77
CA LEU A 207 -2.96 9.15 -20.03
C LEU A 207 -4.09 8.90 -21.03
N ALA A 208 -4.59 7.66 -21.12
CA ALA A 208 -5.68 7.31 -22.02
C ALA A 208 -7.01 7.96 -21.61
N LEU A 209 -7.23 8.14 -20.30
CA LEU A 209 -8.43 8.76 -19.76
C LEU A 209 -8.31 10.29 -19.59
N ASP A 210 -7.14 10.88 -19.86
CA ASP A 210 -6.89 12.32 -19.77
C ASP A 210 -7.96 13.19 -20.46
N PRO A 211 -8.49 12.82 -21.67
CA PRO A 211 -9.54 13.62 -22.31
C PRO A 211 -10.91 13.60 -21.61
N VAL A 212 -11.14 12.62 -20.73
CA VAL A 212 -12.46 12.34 -20.12
C VAL A 212 -12.44 12.59 -18.61
N THR A 213 -11.26 12.62 -17.98
CA THR A 213 -11.13 12.80 -16.52
C THR A 213 -11.60 14.19 -16.09
N PRO A 214 -12.68 14.29 -15.27
CA PRO A 214 -13.13 15.57 -14.76
C PRO A 214 -12.16 16.11 -13.69
N SER A 215 -12.07 17.43 -13.56
CA SER A 215 -11.37 18.08 -12.46
C SER A 215 -12.28 18.19 -11.24
N PHE A 216 -11.74 17.99 -10.04
CA PHE A 216 -12.49 18.27 -8.82
C PHE A 216 -12.57 19.77 -8.57
N PRO A 217 -13.79 20.34 -8.39
CA PRO A 217 -13.93 21.77 -8.16
C PRO A 217 -13.36 22.17 -6.80
N PHE A 218 -12.31 23.00 -6.76
CA PHE A 218 -11.55 23.29 -5.53
C PHE A 218 -12.43 23.84 -4.40
N ARG A 219 -13.37 24.75 -4.74
CA ARG A 219 -14.30 25.34 -3.77
C ARG A 219 -15.28 24.33 -3.21
N PHE A 220 -15.70 23.36 -4.02
CA PHE A 220 -16.62 22.31 -3.59
C PHE A 220 -15.91 21.32 -2.68
N THR A 221 -14.70 20.87 -3.06
CA THR A 221 -13.87 19.98 -2.24
C THR A 221 -13.63 20.57 -0.86
N ARG A 222 -13.17 21.82 -0.79
CA ARG A 222 -12.87 22.48 0.50
C ARG A 222 -14.10 22.79 1.35
N ARG A 223 -15.23 23.13 0.74
CA ARG A 223 -16.44 23.53 1.47
C ARG A 223 -17.26 22.35 1.96
N PHE A 224 -17.32 21.27 1.19
CA PHE A 224 -18.24 20.16 1.44
C PHE A 224 -17.51 18.84 1.65
N ILE A 225 -16.53 18.50 0.81
CA ILE A 225 -15.86 17.20 0.87
C ILE A 225 -14.94 17.12 2.10
N ASP A 226 -14.07 18.11 2.31
CA ASP A 226 -13.12 18.07 3.44
C ASP A 226 -13.81 17.95 4.81
N PRO A 227 -14.85 18.74 5.15
CA PRO A 227 -15.59 18.55 6.41
C PRO A 227 -16.36 17.23 6.48
N LEU A 228 -16.90 16.75 5.35
CA LEU A 228 -17.61 15.48 5.29
C LEU A 228 -16.67 14.31 5.66
N PHE A 229 -15.43 14.32 5.17
CA PHE A 229 -14.46 13.27 5.47
C PHE A 229 -13.96 13.29 6.91
N ILE A 230 -14.03 14.41 7.63
CA ILE A 230 -13.84 14.41 9.10
C ILE A 230 -14.90 13.54 9.75
N ILE A 231 -16.18 13.80 9.45
CA ILE A 231 -17.29 13.06 10.06
C ILE A 231 -17.24 11.58 9.64
N LEU A 232 -17.03 11.31 8.35
CA LEU A 232 -16.98 9.94 7.84
C LEU A 232 -15.77 9.17 8.36
N GLY A 233 -14.56 9.74 8.31
CA GLY A 233 -13.35 9.05 8.73
C GLY A 233 -13.37 8.71 10.22
N TRP A 234 -13.51 9.73 11.07
CA TRP A 234 -13.53 9.53 12.52
C TRP A 234 -14.79 8.83 13.01
N GLY A 235 -15.95 9.11 12.40
CA GLY A 235 -17.21 8.44 12.71
C GLY A 235 -17.18 6.95 12.39
N CYS A 236 -16.68 6.56 11.21
CA CYS A 236 -16.52 5.14 10.86
C CYS A 236 -15.50 4.44 11.76
N TRP A 237 -14.38 5.11 12.11
CA TRP A 237 -13.39 4.50 12.99
C TRP A 237 -13.91 4.31 14.41
N LEU A 238 -14.57 5.33 14.98
CA LEU A 238 -15.23 5.23 16.28
C LEU A 238 -16.35 4.18 16.27
N GLY A 239 -17.13 4.12 15.20
CA GLY A 239 -18.14 3.08 14.98
C GLY A 239 -17.53 1.69 14.98
N ALA A 240 -16.41 1.48 14.29
CA ALA A 240 -15.68 0.21 14.30
C ALA A 240 -15.19 -0.17 15.71
N VAL A 241 -14.71 0.79 16.49
CA VAL A 241 -14.33 0.56 17.90
C VAL A 241 -15.54 0.11 18.73
N PHE A 242 -16.70 0.75 18.59
CA PHE A 242 -17.91 0.32 19.29
C PHE A 242 -18.39 -1.07 18.83
N LEU A 243 -18.32 -1.37 17.54
CA LEU A 243 -18.64 -2.71 17.02
C LEU A 243 -17.68 -3.78 17.54
N ALA A 244 -16.42 -3.42 17.84
CA ALA A 244 -15.43 -4.35 18.40
C ALA A 244 -15.67 -4.69 19.89
N ILE A 245 -16.39 -3.85 20.64
CA ILE A 245 -16.73 -4.11 22.06
C ILE A 245 -17.78 -5.23 22.17
N TRP A 246 -18.74 -5.23 21.24
CA TRP A 246 -19.80 -6.23 21.16
C TRP A 246 -19.74 -6.94 19.81
N PRO A 247 -18.69 -7.75 19.56
CA PRO A 247 -18.61 -8.49 18.32
C PRO A 247 -19.82 -9.43 18.24
N PRO A 248 -20.50 -9.50 17.09
CA PRO A 248 -21.73 -10.28 16.93
C PRO A 248 -21.52 -11.76 17.25
N ASP A 249 -20.32 -12.27 16.99
CA ASP A 249 -19.89 -13.66 17.20
C ASP A 249 -19.75 -14.02 18.70
N ARG A 250 -19.97 -13.07 19.63
CA ARG A 250 -19.85 -13.29 21.07
C ARG A 250 -21.01 -14.07 21.68
N HIS A 251 -22.19 -14.02 21.06
CA HIS A 251 -23.42 -14.60 21.62
C HIS A 251 -24.16 -15.54 20.67
N ASP A 252 -23.83 -15.52 19.37
CA ASP A 252 -24.42 -16.43 18.39
C ASP A 252 -23.54 -17.66 18.20
N ASN A 253 -24.14 -18.86 18.26
CA ASN A 253 -23.46 -20.14 17.99
C ASN A 253 -23.26 -20.40 16.48
N GLY A 254 -23.49 -19.40 15.63
CA GLY A 254 -23.33 -19.49 14.19
C GLY A 254 -21.85 -19.36 13.78
N PRO A 255 -21.42 -20.02 12.69
CA PRO A 255 -20.02 -20.01 12.24
C PRO A 255 -19.59 -18.70 11.53
N GLU A 256 -20.15 -17.56 11.89
CA GLU A 256 -19.98 -16.28 11.16
C GLU A 256 -18.78 -15.45 11.65
N PHE A 257 -17.60 -16.08 11.79
CA PHE A 257 -16.40 -15.49 12.39
C PHE A 257 -15.71 -14.39 11.57
N TRP A 258 -16.22 -14.07 10.38
CA TRP A 258 -15.64 -13.08 9.47
C TRP A 258 -15.91 -11.65 9.94
N ARG A 259 -17.03 -11.42 10.64
CA ARG A 259 -17.43 -10.08 11.12
C ARG A 259 -16.46 -9.59 12.18
N GLY A 260 -16.14 -10.42 13.17
CA GLY A 260 -15.12 -10.09 14.17
C GLY A 260 -13.77 -9.76 13.53
N ARG A 261 -13.30 -10.59 12.59
CA ARG A 261 -12.02 -10.37 11.89
C ARG A 261 -11.98 -9.06 11.12
N ALA A 262 -13.02 -8.77 10.34
CA ALA A 262 -13.10 -7.52 9.58
C ALA A 262 -13.16 -6.29 10.50
N VAL A 263 -13.94 -6.35 11.59
CA VAL A 263 -14.07 -5.24 12.55
C VAL A 263 -12.73 -4.95 13.23
N PHE A 264 -12.03 -5.96 13.76
CA PHE A 264 -10.72 -5.73 14.38
C PHE A 264 -9.69 -5.21 13.36
N ALA A 265 -9.68 -5.73 12.13
CA ALA A 265 -8.79 -5.22 11.08
C ALA A 265 -9.05 -3.73 10.80
N VAL A 266 -10.31 -3.31 10.71
CA VAL A 266 -10.70 -1.91 10.48
C VAL A 266 -10.35 -1.01 11.68
N VAL A 267 -10.41 -1.52 12.91
CA VAL A 267 -9.97 -0.79 14.10
C VAL A 267 -8.46 -0.51 14.06
N PHE A 268 -7.66 -1.50 13.66
CA PHE A 268 -6.20 -1.40 13.65
C PHE A 268 -5.61 -0.77 12.37
N ALA A 269 -6.36 -0.74 11.26
CA ALA A 269 -5.89 -0.22 9.97
C ALA A 269 -5.41 1.24 10.01
N PRO A 270 -6.16 2.21 10.57
CA PRO A 270 -5.70 3.60 10.64
C PRO A 270 -4.38 3.77 11.39
N LEU A 271 -4.14 2.97 12.44
CA LEU A 271 -2.88 3.03 13.21
C LEU A 271 -1.68 2.61 12.36
N GLY A 272 -1.82 1.52 11.59
CA GLY A 272 -0.80 1.10 10.64
C GLY A 272 -0.56 2.14 9.54
N CYS A 273 -1.64 2.71 9.01
CA CYS A 273 -1.57 3.77 8.00
C CYS A 273 -0.85 5.02 8.52
N PHE A 274 -1.13 5.46 9.75
CA PHE A 274 -0.44 6.60 10.37
C PHE A 274 1.04 6.32 10.56
N LEU A 275 1.40 5.14 11.07
CA LEU A 275 2.80 4.74 11.21
C LEU A 275 3.52 4.86 9.87
N ARG A 276 2.96 4.29 8.80
CA ARG A 276 3.51 4.39 7.45
C ARG A 276 3.64 5.84 7.00
N TYR A 277 2.58 6.62 7.11
CA TYR A 277 2.57 8.02 6.68
C TYR A 277 3.69 8.83 7.36
N TYR A 278 3.76 8.80 8.69
CA TYR A 278 4.74 9.60 9.43
C TYR A 278 6.17 9.12 9.26
N VAL A 279 6.42 7.81 9.27
CA VAL A 279 7.77 7.26 9.11
C VAL A 279 8.29 7.50 7.69
N SER A 280 7.46 7.30 6.66
CA SER A 280 7.82 7.61 5.28
C SER A 280 8.06 9.11 5.07
N LEU A 281 7.27 9.98 5.72
CA LEU A 281 7.48 11.43 5.68
C LEU A 281 8.87 11.84 6.18
N VAL A 282 9.34 11.21 7.27
CA VAL A 282 10.59 11.58 7.94
C VAL A 282 11.81 10.92 7.32
N LEU A 283 11.73 9.63 6.98
CA LEU A 283 12.89 8.84 6.60
C LEU A 283 13.12 8.73 5.09
N ASN A 284 12.09 8.78 4.23
CA ASN A 284 12.31 8.67 2.78
C ASN A 284 13.11 9.85 2.23
N ALA A 285 12.97 11.04 2.81
CA ALA A 285 13.75 12.22 2.41
C ALA A 285 15.24 12.16 2.82
N ARG A 286 15.64 11.22 3.69
CA ARG A 286 17.02 11.13 4.20
C ARG A 286 17.99 10.48 3.23
N LEU A 287 17.52 9.49 2.44
CA LEU A 287 18.34 8.70 1.53
C LEU A 287 17.65 8.55 0.17
N PRO A 288 17.93 9.45 -0.80
CA PRO A 288 17.28 9.40 -2.12
C PRO A 288 17.53 8.11 -2.92
N SER A 289 18.65 7.43 -2.64
CA SER A 289 19.01 6.16 -3.30
C SER A 289 18.36 4.93 -2.67
N PHE A 290 17.76 5.07 -1.48
CA PHE A 290 17.18 3.96 -0.73
C PHE A 290 16.00 4.48 0.12
N PRO A 291 14.74 4.25 -0.29
CA PRO A 291 13.55 4.69 0.44
C PRO A 291 13.45 4.04 1.83
N LEU A 292 14.11 4.67 2.81
CA LEU A 292 14.37 4.10 4.12
C LEU A 292 13.10 3.97 4.97
N GLY A 293 12.17 4.92 4.85
CA GLY A 293 10.91 4.89 5.58
C GLY A 293 10.01 3.75 5.14
N THR A 294 9.80 3.59 3.83
CA THR A 294 9.02 2.48 3.25
C THR A 294 9.66 1.13 3.60
N PHE A 295 10.98 1.03 3.50
CA PHE A 295 11.71 -0.15 3.98
C PHE A 295 11.44 -0.45 5.46
N ALA A 296 11.65 0.54 6.33
CA ALA A 296 11.53 0.36 7.77
C ALA A 296 10.13 -0.11 8.19
N VAL A 297 9.07 0.50 7.65
CA VAL A 297 7.70 0.10 7.98
C VAL A 297 7.33 -1.27 7.41
N ASN A 298 7.82 -1.61 6.21
CA ASN A 298 7.63 -2.94 5.63
C ASN A 298 8.31 -4.02 6.50
N ILE A 299 9.54 -3.82 6.94
CA ILE A 299 10.23 -4.77 7.82
C ILE A 299 9.54 -4.86 9.18
N PHE A 300 9.26 -3.71 9.81
CA PHE A 300 8.64 -3.66 11.14
C PHE A 300 7.26 -4.33 11.16
N GLY A 301 6.39 -3.99 10.20
CA GLY A 301 5.07 -4.62 10.08
C GLY A 301 5.16 -6.10 9.76
N THR A 302 6.16 -6.55 8.99
CA THR A 302 6.38 -7.98 8.73
C THR A 302 6.80 -8.73 9.99
N ILE A 303 7.67 -8.16 10.83
CA ILE A 303 8.07 -8.76 12.12
C ILE A 303 6.85 -8.92 13.03
N ILE A 304 6.02 -7.88 13.16
CA ILE A 304 4.81 -7.96 13.99
C ILE A 304 3.82 -8.98 13.41
N LEU A 305 3.67 -9.03 12.08
CA LEU A 305 2.82 -10.03 11.44
C LEU A 305 3.30 -11.44 11.75
N ALA A 306 4.61 -11.73 11.65
CA ALA A 306 5.18 -13.03 11.98
C ALA A 306 4.92 -13.42 13.44
N MET A 307 5.13 -12.49 14.39
CA MET A 307 4.85 -12.74 15.81
C MET A 307 3.37 -13.03 16.08
N CYS A 308 2.46 -12.26 15.48
CA CYS A 308 1.03 -12.48 15.63
C CYS A 308 0.58 -13.78 14.97
N TYR A 309 1.18 -14.13 13.82
CA TYR A 309 0.93 -15.38 13.12
C TYR A 309 1.32 -16.57 13.99
N ASP A 310 2.47 -16.53 14.64
CA ASP A 310 2.91 -17.59 15.57
C ASP A 310 1.93 -17.76 16.73
N LEU A 311 1.58 -16.65 17.41
CA LEU A 311 0.63 -16.69 18.52
C LEU A 311 -0.75 -17.21 18.09
N GLN A 312 -1.17 -16.94 16.86
CA GLN A 312 -2.45 -17.42 16.35
C GLN A 312 -2.44 -18.93 16.07
N HIS A 313 -1.28 -19.53 15.81
CA HIS A 313 -1.13 -20.96 15.48
C HIS A 313 -0.63 -21.82 16.67
N VAL A 314 -0.62 -21.26 17.89
CA VAL A 314 -0.28 -21.98 19.13
C VAL A 314 -1.55 -22.37 19.89
N ASP A 315 -1.60 -23.64 20.33
CA ASP A 315 -2.69 -24.20 21.12
C ASP A 315 -2.90 -23.42 22.43
N GLY A 316 -4.15 -23.05 22.72
CA GLY A 316 -4.53 -22.30 23.92
C GLY A 316 -4.38 -20.78 23.82
N ILE A 317 -3.85 -20.23 22.72
CA ILE A 317 -3.75 -18.77 22.49
C ILE A 317 -4.70 -18.33 21.39
N GLY A 318 -4.48 -18.77 20.16
CA GLY A 318 -5.32 -18.45 19.00
C GLY A 318 -5.78 -19.69 18.22
N ALA A 319 -5.24 -20.85 18.56
CA ALA A 319 -5.61 -22.14 17.99
C ALA A 319 -6.11 -23.08 19.10
N SER A 320 -6.88 -24.10 18.71
CA SER A 320 -7.32 -25.16 19.61
C SER A 320 -7.15 -26.52 18.94
N SER A 321 -6.50 -27.46 19.62
CA SER A 321 -6.46 -28.85 19.17
C SER A 321 -7.84 -29.52 19.19
N LEU A 322 -8.13 -30.31 18.15
CA LEU A 322 -9.43 -30.95 17.90
C LEU A 322 -9.87 -31.79 19.12
N GLY A 323 -10.92 -31.36 19.82
CA GLY A 323 -11.48 -32.06 20.99
C GLY A 323 -11.70 -31.19 22.23
N SER A 324 -11.12 -29.99 22.28
CA SER A 324 -11.44 -28.97 23.29
C SER A 324 -12.34 -27.91 22.66
N GLY A 325 -13.55 -27.68 23.21
CA GLY A 325 -14.39 -26.58 22.76
C GLY A 325 -13.64 -25.26 22.95
N ALA A 326 -13.44 -24.50 21.87
CA ALA A 326 -12.74 -23.23 21.94
C ALA A 326 -13.50 -22.27 22.88
N SER A 327 -12.83 -21.84 23.95
CA SER A 327 -13.39 -20.84 24.86
C SER A 327 -13.57 -19.51 24.13
N SER A 328 -14.60 -18.73 24.48
CA SER A 328 -14.85 -17.40 23.86
C SER A 328 -13.64 -16.45 23.97
N SER A 329 -12.80 -16.64 24.99
CA SER A 329 -11.53 -15.93 25.16
C SER A 329 -10.50 -16.25 24.07
N ILE A 330 -10.34 -17.53 23.70
CA ILE A 330 -9.43 -17.98 22.64
C ILE A 330 -9.92 -17.48 21.29
N LEU A 331 -11.24 -17.51 21.04
CA LEU A 331 -11.82 -16.94 19.83
C LEU A 331 -11.52 -15.44 19.69
N THR A 332 -11.75 -14.67 20.77
CA THR A 332 -11.47 -13.23 20.78
C THR A 332 -9.98 -12.96 20.57
N SER A 333 -9.09 -13.71 21.23
CA SER A 333 -7.64 -13.64 21.04
C SER A 333 -7.24 -13.88 19.58
N CYS A 334 -7.77 -14.93 18.95
CA CYS A 334 -7.54 -15.23 17.54
C CYS A 334 -8.00 -14.08 16.63
N GLN A 335 -9.20 -13.53 16.86
CA GLN A 335 -9.76 -12.43 16.08
C GLN A 335 -8.96 -11.12 16.24
N VAL A 336 -8.47 -10.82 17.44
CA VAL A 336 -7.59 -9.66 17.68
C VAL A 336 -6.26 -9.84 16.97
N LEU A 337 -5.62 -11.01 17.05
CA LEU A 337 -4.39 -11.31 16.32
C LEU A 337 -4.58 -11.17 14.80
N ALA A 338 -5.69 -11.68 14.26
CA ALA A 338 -6.07 -11.46 12.86
C ALA A 338 -6.23 -9.98 12.53
N GLY A 339 -6.88 -9.22 13.40
CA GLY A 339 -7.04 -7.77 13.26
C GLY A 339 -5.73 -7.00 13.26
N VAL A 340 -4.73 -7.41 14.06
CA VAL A 340 -3.39 -6.81 14.03
C VAL A 340 -2.67 -7.16 12.73
N MET A 341 -2.72 -8.43 12.30
CA MET A 341 -2.07 -8.88 11.06
C MET A 341 -2.66 -8.20 9.81
N ASP A 342 -3.98 -8.25 9.66
CA ASP A 342 -4.64 -7.68 8.48
C ASP A 342 -4.86 -6.18 8.61
N GLY A 343 -5.24 -5.67 9.77
CA GLY A 343 -5.43 -4.24 9.99
C GLY A 343 -4.11 -3.49 10.06
N PHE A 344 -3.41 -3.63 11.18
CA PHE A 344 -2.20 -2.85 11.46
C PHE A 344 -1.06 -3.17 10.51
N CYS A 345 -0.61 -4.43 10.44
CA CYS A 345 0.53 -4.80 9.59
C CYS A 345 0.19 -4.66 8.10
N GLY A 346 -1.02 -5.07 7.70
CA GLY A 346 -1.52 -4.86 6.34
C GLY A 346 -1.55 -3.39 5.92
N SER A 347 -1.89 -2.47 6.81
CA SER A 347 -1.92 -1.02 6.52
C SER A 347 -0.59 -0.28 6.69
N ALA A 348 0.28 -0.79 7.57
CA ALA A 348 1.62 -0.25 7.80
C ALA A 348 2.58 -0.61 6.68
N THR A 349 2.42 -1.81 6.11
CA THR A 349 3.24 -2.30 5.01
C THR A 349 2.56 -2.07 3.66
N THR A 350 3.30 -1.96 2.56
CA THR A 350 2.70 -1.68 1.24
C THR A 350 3.53 -2.20 0.07
N ILE A 351 2.85 -2.75 -0.94
CA ILE A 351 3.44 -3.06 -2.25
C ILE A 351 3.35 -1.85 -3.17
N SER A 352 2.23 -1.13 -3.20
CA SER A 352 1.99 -0.07 -4.19
C SER A 352 3.03 1.05 -4.13
N THR A 353 3.40 1.49 -2.92
CA THR A 353 4.46 2.52 -2.76
C THR A 353 5.82 1.93 -3.05
N TRP A 354 6.09 0.70 -2.61
CA TRP A 354 7.36 0.01 -2.83
C TRP A 354 7.66 -0.21 -4.32
N VAL A 355 6.69 -0.65 -5.13
CA VAL A 355 6.88 -0.80 -6.59
C VAL A 355 6.96 0.54 -7.31
N ALA A 356 6.25 1.57 -6.83
CA ALA A 356 6.40 2.92 -7.35
C ALA A 356 7.82 3.47 -7.12
N GLU A 357 8.39 3.21 -5.94
CA GLU A 357 9.76 3.57 -5.62
C GLU A 357 10.79 2.75 -6.44
N LEU A 358 10.56 1.44 -6.62
CA LEU A 358 11.40 0.61 -7.50
C LEU A 358 11.43 1.14 -8.93
N ASN A 359 10.28 1.56 -9.46
CA ASN A 359 10.19 2.13 -10.80
C ASN A 359 10.78 3.55 -10.89
N GLY A 360 10.67 4.35 -9.82
CA GLY A 360 11.12 5.75 -9.76
C GLY A 360 12.59 5.97 -9.38
N LEU A 361 13.31 4.96 -8.89
CA LEU A 361 14.73 5.10 -8.59
C LEU A 361 15.56 5.33 -9.85
N SER A 362 16.34 6.41 -9.85
CA SER A 362 17.10 6.90 -11.02
C SER A 362 18.14 5.90 -11.56
N ARG A 363 18.66 5.01 -10.71
CA ARG A 363 19.60 3.97 -11.11
C ARG A 363 18.98 2.60 -10.88
N ARG A 364 18.87 1.81 -11.95
CA ARG A 364 18.35 0.44 -11.90
C ARG A 364 19.07 -0.45 -10.89
N ARG A 365 20.38 -0.28 -10.70
CA ARG A 365 21.14 -1.01 -9.66
C ARG A 365 20.62 -0.76 -8.25
N HIS A 366 20.23 0.49 -7.92
CA HIS A 366 19.66 0.82 -6.62
C HIS A 366 18.26 0.22 -6.46
N ALA A 367 17.45 0.23 -7.52
CA ALA A 367 16.14 -0.43 -7.51
C ALA A 367 16.25 -1.93 -7.24
N TYR A 368 17.10 -2.66 -7.99
CA TYR A 368 17.29 -4.10 -7.75
C TYR A 368 17.82 -4.40 -6.35
N PHE A 369 18.83 -3.64 -5.89
CA PHE A 369 19.36 -3.80 -4.54
C PHE A 369 18.29 -3.54 -3.47
N TYR A 370 17.55 -2.44 -3.59
CA TYR A 370 16.46 -2.07 -2.69
C TYR A 370 15.38 -3.16 -2.65
N GLY A 371 14.97 -3.66 -3.80
CA GLY A 371 13.93 -4.70 -3.91
C GLY A 371 14.37 -6.02 -3.29
N ILE A 372 15.56 -6.51 -3.64
CA ILE A 372 16.12 -7.77 -3.13
C ILE A 372 16.33 -7.70 -1.62
N ILE A 373 16.89 -6.60 -1.09
CA ILE A 373 17.12 -6.43 0.34
C ILE A 373 15.79 -6.34 1.10
N SER A 374 14.78 -5.65 0.56
CA SER A 374 13.45 -5.56 1.19
C SER A 374 12.83 -6.94 1.37
N ILE A 375 12.83 -7.78 0.33
CA ILE A 375 12.28 -9.14 0.40
C ILE A 375 13.15 -10.03 1.30
N GLY A 376 14.48 -10.03 1.09
CA GLY A 376 15.40 -10.91 1.78
C GLY A 376 15.44 -10.69 3.29
N VAL A 377 15.48 -9.43 3.74
CA VAL A 377 15.47 -9.10 5.17
C VAL A 377 14.12 -9.47 5.80
N ALA A 378 13.01 -9.12 5.13
CA ALA A 378 11.68 -9.41 5.65
C ALA A 378 11.43 -10.92 5.77
N LEU A 379 11.77 -11.68 4.72
CA LEU A 379 11.67 -13.14 4.72
C LEU A 379 12.60 -13.77 5.76
N GLY A 380 13.83 -13.25 5.91
CA GLY A 380 14.77 -13.73 6.93
C GLY A 380 14.20 -13.63 8.35
N PHE A 381 13.62 -12.47 8.71
CA PHE A 381 12.95 -12.31 9.99
C PHE A 381 11.73 -13.23 10.13
N PHE A 382 10.91 -13.35 9.08
CA PHE A 382 9.73 -14.21 9.10
C PHE A 382 10.11 -15.67 9.32
N VAL A 383 11.16 -16.16 8.64
CA VAL A 383 11.69 -17.52 8.81
C VAL A 383 12.24 -17.75 10.21
N ILE A 384 12.96 -16.79 10.79
CA ILE A 384 13.50 -16.92 12.14
C ILE A 384 12.37 -17.02 13.18
N ILE A 385 11.36 -16.15 13.05
CA ILE A 385 10.25 -16.08 14.01
C ILE A 385 9.35 -17.31 13.80
N THR A 386 8.69 -17.39 12.64
CA THR A 386 7.65 -18.39 12.38
C THR A 386 8.17 -19.76 11.99
N GLY A 387 9.32 -19.83 11.32
CA GLY A 387 9.98 -21.10 11.02
C GLY A 387 10.39 -21.84 12.28
N SER A 388 10.77 -21.12 13.35
CA SER A 388 11.11 -21.74 14.63
C SER A 388 9.94 -22.53 15.21
N LEU A 389 8.72 -21.98 15.21
CA LEU A 389 7.51 -22.68 15.65
C LEU A 389 7.15 -23.82 14.68
N ARG A 390 7.16 -23.53 13.38
CA ARG A 390 6.73 -24.48 12.33
C ARG A 390 7.54 -25.77 12.34
N TRP A 391 8.86 -25.67 12.48
CA TRP A 391 9.77 -26.81 12.38
C TRP A 391 10.01 -27.50 13.72
N THR A 392 9.69 -26.88 14.86
CA THR A 392 9.83 -27.52 16.18
C THR A 392 8.55 -28.16 16.69
N ARG A 393 7.40 -27.48 16.59
CA ARG A 393 6.11 -27.96 17.12
C ARG A 393 5.03 -28.15 16.06
N GLY A 394 5.17 -27.50 14.90
CA GLY A 394 4.12 -27.47 13.88
C GLY A 394 3.02 -26.45 14.21
N PHE A 395 2.19 -26.15 13.21
CA PHE A 395 1.06 -25.24 13.37
C PHE A 395 -0.19 -25.98 13.83
N VAL A 396 -0.94 -25.35 14.73
CA VAL A 396 -2.30 -25.75 15.09
C VAL A 396 -3.28 -24.81 14.37
N GLU A 397 -4.43 -25.34 13.95
CA GLU A 397 -5.40 -24.55 13.19
C GLU A 397 -6.02 -23.43 14.06
N PRO A 398 -6.04 -22.18 13.56
CA PRO A 398 -6.70 -21.07 14.24
C PRO A 398 -8.19 -21.30 14.42
N VAL A 399 -8.73 -20.91 15.58
CA VAL A 399 -10.17 -21.08 15.88
C VAL A 399 -11.07 -20.08 15.14
N CYS A 400 -10.49 -18.96 14.71
CA CYS A 400 -11.16 -17.94 13.92
C CYS A 400 -10.92 -18.18 12.43
N LYS A 401 -11.33 -19.34 11.90
CA LYS A 401 -11.23 -19.70 10.48
C LYS A 401 -12.47 -19.34 9.67
#